data_AF-A0A915BG08-F1
#
_entry.id   AF-A0A915BG08-F1
#
_cell.length_a   1.000
_cell.length_b   1.000
_cell.length_c   1.000
_cell.angle_alpha   90.00
_cell.angle_beta   90.00
_cell.angle_gamma   90.00
#
_symmetry.space_group_name_H-M   'P 1'
#
loop_
_entity.id
_entity.type
_entity.pdbx_description
1 polymer ?
#
loop_
_entity_poly.entity_id
_entity_poly.type
_entity_poly.pdbx_seq_one_letter_code
_entity_poly.pdbx_strand_id
1 'polypeptide(L)' 'NNRGSAAWMAPEVFSGSKYNEKCDVYSFGIMLWEMITRRKPFEDIEGSALTILWKAFMDARPPPIAGCPQPLMDLIVR' A
#
# COMPACT_ATOMS: atom_id res chain seq x y z
N ASN A 1 -6.57 -17.27 -4.51
CA ASN A 1 -5.58 -16.50 -5.29
C ASN A 1 -5.45 -15.07 -4.73
N ASN A 2 -5.27 -14.90 -3.41
CA ASN A 2 -5.48 -13.60 -2.73
C ASN A 2 -4.19 -12.76 -2.59
N ARG A 3 -3.09 -13.18 -3.20
CA ARG A 3 -1.80 -12.47 -3.14
C ARG A 3 -1.84 -11.11 -3.82
N GLY A 4 -2.65 -10.97 -4.88
CA GLY A 4 -2.86 -9.68 -5.55
C GLY A 4 -3.41 -8.68 -4.56
N SER A 5 -4.67 -8.82 -4.16
CA SER A 5 -5.39 -7.84 -3.33
C SER A 5 -4.69 -7.46 -2.01
N ALA A 6 -3.87 -8.35 -1.45
CA ALA A 6 -3.16 -8.11 -0.19
C ALA A 6 -2.15 -6.94 -0.25
N ALA A 7 -1.57 -6.64 -1.42
CA ALA A 7 -0.59 -5.56 -1.55
C ALA A 7 -1.22 -4.15 -1.48
N TRP A 8 -2.50 -4.04 -1.84
CA TRP A 8 -3.26 -2.78 -1.80
C TRP A 8 -4.17 -2.67 -0.57
N MET A 9 -4.28 -3.74 0.23
CA MET A 9 -5.22 -3.80 1.34
C MET A 9 -4.73 -3.01 2.55
N ALA A 10 -5.60 -2.17 3.08
CA ALA A 10 -5.30 -1.35 4.25
C ALA A 10 -5.15 -2.19 5.53
N PRO A 11 -4.22 -1.81 6.43
CA PRO A 11 -3.95 -2.59 7.64
C PRO A 11 -5.15 -2.71 8.59
N GLU A 12 -6.03 -1.70 8.63
CA GLU A 12 -7.26 -1.72 9.42
C GLU A 12 -8.29 -2.74 8.90
N VAL A 13 -8.31 -3.00 7.59
CA VAL A 13 -9.18 -4.02 6.97
C VAL A 13 -8.70 -5.41 7.37
N PHE A 14 -7.38 -5.62 7.39
CA PHE A 14 -6.79 -6.89 7.85
C PHE A 14 -7.01 -7.14 9.35
N SER A 15 -6.93 -6.10 10.17
CA SER A 15 -7.18 -6.21 11.62
C SER A 15 -8.63 -6.53 11.97
N GLY A 16 -9.57 -6.48 11.01
CA GLY A 16 -11.01 -6.59 11.28
C GLY A 16 -11.56 -5.46 12.14
N SER A 17 -10.82 -4.35 12.22
CA SER A 17 -11.24 -3.15 12.95
C SER A 17 -12.35 -2.42 12.17
N LYS A 18 -12.97 -1.40 12.77
CA LYS A 18 -13.92 -0.52 12.08
C LYS A 18 -13.22 0.13 10.88
N TYR A 19 -13.39 -0.45 9.71
CA TYR A 19 -12.91 0.12 8.46
C TYR A 19 -13.84 1.26 8.05
N ASN A 20 -13.26 2.30 7.48
CA ASN A 20 -13.95 3.49 6.98
C ASN A 20 -13.41 3.81 5.59
N GLU A 21 -13.87 4.91 4.98
CA GLU A 21 -13.42 5.35 3.66
C GLU A 21 -11.90 5.59 3.54
N LYS A 22 -11.15 5.59 4.65
CA LYS A 22 -9.69 5.69 4.64
C LYS A 22 -9.01 4.45 4.04
N CYS A 23 -9.66 3.29 4.09
CA CYS A 23 -9.10 2.09 3.46
C CYS A 23 -8.99 2.24 1.93
N ASP A 24 -9.93 2.98 1.33
CA ASP A 24 -9.94 3.28 -0.09
C ASP A 24 -8.87 4.32 -0.45
N VAL A 25 -8.66 5.32 0.43
CA VAL A 25 -7.57 6.30 0.29
C VAL A 25 -6.21 5.60 0.35
N TYR A 26 -6.04 4.65 1.26
CA TYR A 26 -4.82 3.84 1.34
C TYR A 26 -4.58 3.05 0.06
N SER A 27 -5.59 2.31 -0.39
CA SER A 27 -5.52 1.51 -1.61
C SER A 27 -5.18 2.38 -2.83
N PHE A 28 -5.77 3.58 -2.90
CA PHE A 28 -5.49 4.57 -3.93
C PHE A 28 -4.05 5.09 -3.88
N GLY A 29 -3.49 5.34 -2.70
CA GLY A 29 -2.09 5.76 -2.52
C GLY A 29 -1.10 4.72 -3.04
N ILE A 30 -1.35 3.43 -2.76
CA ILE A 30 -0.52 2.32 -3.27
C ILE A 30 -0.66 2.20 -4.80
N MET A 31 -1.87 2.32 -5.35
CA MET A 31 -2.10 2.34 -6.81
C MET A 31 -1.36 3.50 -7.49
N LEU A 32 -1.39 4.69 -6.88
CA LEU A 32 -0.69 5.87 -7.40
C LEU A 32 0.82 5.64 -7.41
N TRP A 33 1.36 5.06 -6.33
CA TRP A 33 2.78 4.69 -6.25
C TRP A 33 3.17 3.67 -7.33
N GLU A 34 2.35 2.64 -7.54
CA GLU A 34 2.56 1.64 -8.59
C GLU A 34 2.55 2.28 -9.99
N MET A 35 1.63 3.20 -10.26
CA MET A 35 1.57 3.90 -11.56
C MET A 35 2.81 4.77 -11.82
N ILE A 36 3.31 5.46 -10.79
CA ILE A 36 4.48 6.35 -10.91
C ILE A 36 5.76 5.52 -11.05
N THR A 37 5.93 4.48 -10.22
CA THR A 37 7.14 3.64 -10.24
C THR A 37 7.15 2.60 -11.35
N ARG A 38 5.97 2.26 -11.89
CA ARG A 38 5.72 1.12 -12.78
C ARG A 38 6.25 -0.20 -12.21
N ARG A 39 6.26 -0.33 -10.88
CA ARG A 39 6.71 -1.53 -10.15
C ARG A 39 5.58 -2.04 -9.29
N LYS A 40 5.49 -3.37 -9.13
CA LYS A 40 4.50 -3.92 -8.22
C LYS A 40 4.87 -3.56 -6.77
N PRO A 41 3.89 -3.12 -5.97
CA PRO A 41 4.11 -2.90 -4.56
C PRO A 41 4.56 -4.20 -3.91
N PHE A 42 5.66 -4.14 -3.16
CA PHE A 42 6.24 -5.28 -2.45
C PHE A 42 6.71 -6.44 -3.35
N GLU A 43 7.08 -6.18 -4.61
CA GLU A 43 7.60 -7.20 -5.55
C GLU A 43 8.81 -7.97 -5.01
N ASP A 44 9.68 -7.29 -4.26
CA ASP A 44 10.89 -7.86 -3.66
C ASP A 44 10.60 -8.69 -2.38
N ILE A 45 9.34 -8.81 -1.96
CA ILE A 45 8.96 -9.58 -0.77
C ILE A 45 8.58 -10.99 -1.19
N GLU A 46 9.50 -11.93 -0.95
CA GLU A 46 9.20 -13.35 -1.01
C GLU A 46 8.30 -13.75 0.17
N GLY A 47 7.11 -14.28 -0.10
CA GLY A 47 6.20 -14.68 0.97
C GLY A 47 4.76 -14.98 0.59
N SER A 48 3.93 -15.11 1.62
CA SER A 48 2.47 -15.25 1.47
C SER A 48 1.80 -13.87 1.49
N ALA A 49 0.52 -13.80 1.12
CA ALA A 49 -0.28 -12.57 1.24
C ALA A 49 -0.22 -11.96 2.66
N LEU A 50 -0.14 -12.81 3.69
CA LEU A 50 0.02 -12.39 5.09
C LEU A 50 1.35 -11.67 5.34
N THR A 51 2.43 -12.06 4.68
CA THR A 51 3.74 -11.41 4.82
C THR A 51 3.70 -9.97 4.29
N ILE A 52 3.03 -9.76 3.15
CA ILE A 52 2.83 -8.44 2.55
C ILE A 52 1.95 -7.57 3.44
N LEU A 53 0.82 -8.12 3.92
CA LEU A 53 -0.10 -7.45 4.84
C LEU A 53 0.57 -7.05 6.16
N TRP A 54 1.34 -7.96 6.76
CA TRP A 54 2.09 -7.67 7.99
C TRP A 54 3.11 -6.54 7.79
N LYS A 55 3.78 -6.50 6.64
CA LYS A 55 4.74 -5.43 6.33
C LYS A 55 4.04 -4.09 6.13
N ALA A 56 2.91 -4.09 5.41
CA ALA A 56 2.05 -2.91 5.26
C ALA A 56 1.44 -2.43 6.60
N PHE A 57 1.18 -3.37 7.53
CA PHE A 57 0.73 -3.10 8.89
C PHE A 57 1.82 -2.52 9.78
N MET A 58 3.07 -2.97 9.63
CA MET A 58 4.23 -2.40 10.33
C MET A 58 4.73 -1.07 9.71
N ASP A 59 3.84 -0.34 9.04
CA ASP A 59 4.06 0.98 8.46
C ASP A 59 5.18 1.08 7.42
N ALA A 60 5.56 -0.05 6.81
CA ALA A 60 6.45 -0.06 5.65
C ALA A 60 5.64 0.32 4.40
N ARG A 61 5.25 1.59 4.32
CA ARG A 61 4.74 2.18 3.07
C ARG A 61 5.82 2.09 1.99
N PRO A 62 5.45 1.99 0.70
CA PRO A 62 6.43 2.01 -0.37
C PRO A 62 7.30 3.29 -0.28
N PRO A 63 8.60 3.20 -0.60
CA PRO A 63 9.52 4.30 -0.38
C PRO A 63 9.12 5.55 -1.21
N PRO A 64 9.40 6.76 -0.69
CA PRO A 64 9.11 8.00 -1.40
C PRO A 64 9.85 8.03 -2.74
N ILE A 65 9.14 8.50 -3.78
CA ILE A 65 9.63 8.50 -5.15
C ILE A 65 10.43 9.79 -5.38
N ALA A 66 11.72 9.68 -5.69
CA ALA A 66 12.56 10.82 -6.01
C ALA A 66 12.03 11.56 -7.25
N GLY A 67 11.75 12.87 -7.11
CA GLY A 67 11.21 13.71 -8.19
C GLY A 67 9.68 13.71 -8.32
N CYS A 68 8.96 13.03 -7.43
CA CYS A 68 7.50 13.12 -7.39
C CYS A 68 7.06 14.50 -6.85
N PRO A 69 6.11 15.20 -7.51
CA PRO A 69 5.55 16.44 -6.99
C PRO A 69 4.97 16.24 -5.58
N GLN A 70 5.26 17.16 -4.66
CA GLN A 70 4.79 17.12 -3.27
C GLN A 70 3.27 16.86 -3.12
N PRO A 71 2.38 17.43 -3.96
CA PRO A 71 0.94 17.15 -3.84
C PRO A 71 0.57 15.67 -4.06
N LEU A 72 1.34 14.94 -4.86
CA LEU A 72 1.16 13.51 -5.07
C LEU A 72 1.74 12.71 -3.90
N MET A 73 2.88 13.12 -3.34
CA MET A 73 3.42 12.51 -2.12
C MET A 73 2.48 12.66 -0.93
N ASP A 74 1.88 13.84 -0.75
CA ASP A 74 0.88 14.08 0.31
C ASP A 74 -0.32 13.14 0.20
N LEU A 75 -0.67 12.72 -1.02
CA LEU A 75 -1.78 11.78 -1.25
C LEU A 75 -1.38 10.31 -1.01
N ILE A 76 -0.10 9.98 -1.20
CA ILE A 76 0.45 8.63 -0.92
C ILE A 76 0.65 8.43 0.60
N VAL A 77 0.97 9.50 1.33
CA VAL A 77 1.36 9.46 2.75
C VAL A 77 0.18 9.78 3.71
N ARG A 78 -0.96 10.27 3.21
CA ARG A 78 -2.17 10.60 3.99
C ARG A 78 -2.88 9.38 4.58
#